data_AF-A0A661LYA8-F1
#
_entry.id   AF-A0A661LYA8-F1
#
_cell.length_a   1.000
_cell.length_b   1.000
_cell.length_c   1.000
_cell.angle_alpha   90.00
_cell.angle_beta   90.00
_cell.angle_gamma   90.00
#
_symmetry.space_group_name_H-M   'P 1'
#
loop_
_entity.id
_entity.type
_entity.pdbx_description
1 polymer ?
#
loop_
_entity_poly.entity_id
_entity_poly.type
_entity_poly.pdbx_seq_one_letter_code
_entity_poly.pdbx_strand_id
1 'polypeptide(L)' 'MALEWMPRDDSYKDHLVHSDAHWGTDEDAPCVVFEKRPLKDPEGNVVEGLYVAWVRLNNPRQYNSYTTE' A
#
# COMPACT_ATOMS: atom_id res chain seq x y z
N MET A 1 -29.00 -13.70 -21.38
CA MET A 1 -28.27 -12.57 -21.99
C MET A 1 -28.02 -11.56 -20.91
N ALA A 2 -26.79 -11.47 -20.42
CA ALA A 2 -26.44 -10.72 -19.22
C ALA A 2 -25.67 -9.46 -19.63
N LEU A 3 -26.31 -8.29 -19.55
CA LEU A 3 -25.71 -6.94 -19.57
C LEU A 3 -24.53 -6.67 -20.54
N GLU A 4 -24.39 -7.41 -21.63
CA GLU A 4 -23.28 -7.29 -22.60
C GLU A 4 -23.18 -5.89 -23.22
N TRP A 5 -24.29 -5.15 -23.26
CA TRP A 5 -24.34 -3.78 -23.76
C TRP A 5 -23.75 -2.74 -22.79
N MET A 6 -23.61 -3.08 -21.50
CA MET A 6 -23.20 -2.13 -20.47
C MET A 6 -21.67 -2.07 -20.42
N PRO A 7 -21.05 -0.89 -20.65
CA PRO A 7 -19.61 -0.73 -20.51
C PRO A 7 -19.16 -1.18 -19.12
N ARG A 8 -18.14 -2.05 -19.07
CA ARG A 8 -17.51 -2.45 -17.82
C ARG A 8 -16.36 -1.53 -17.52
N ASP A 9 -16.26 -1.18 -16.25
CA ASP A 9 -15.18 -0.39 -15.70
C ASP A 9 -14.27 -1.33 -14.90
N ASP A 10 -13.73 -2.32 -15.60
CA ASP A 10 -12.92 -3.42 -15.06
C ASP A 10 -11.42 -3.24 -15.33
N SER A 11 -11.04 -2.09 -15.89
CA SER A 11 -9.64 -1.70 -16.08
C SER A 11 -9.02 -1.19 -14.79
N TYR A 12 -7.71 -1.41 -14.65
CA TYR A 12 -6.91 -0.79 -13.60
C TYR A 12 -7.04 0.74 -13.67
N LYS A 13 -7.40 1.35 -12.55
CA LYS A 13 -7.38 2.80 -12.38
C LYS A 13 -6.26 3.17 -11.46
N ASP A 14 -5.39 4.05 -11.94
CA ASP A 14 -4.43 4.69 -11.08
C ASP A 14 -5.15 5.75 -10.23
N HIS A 15 -5.14 5.53 -8.91
CA HIS A 15 -5.69 6.44 -7.92
C HIS A 15 -4.59 7.22 -7.18
N LEU A 16 -3.36 7.20 -7.68
CA LEU A 16 -2.26 7.98 -7.15
C LEU A 16 -2.46 9.45 -7.52
N VAL A 17 -2.97 10.23 -6.58
CA VAL A 17 -3.22 11.68 -6.77
C VAL A 17 -1.98 12.52 -6.44
N HIS A 18 -0.99 11.95 -5.73
CA HIS A 18 0.19 12.65 -5.21
C HIS A 18 1.49 12.04 -5.74
N SER A 19 2.60 12.79 -5.62
CA SER A 19 3.94 12.30 -5.99
C SER A 19 4.41 11.15 -5.08
N ASP A 20 5.39 10.40 -5.57
CA ASP A 20 6.06 9.32 -4.85
C ASP A 20 7.12 9.79 -3.84
N ALA A 21 7.33 11.10 -3.71
CA ALA A 21 8.39 11.73 -2.91
C ALA A 21 8.44 11.35 -1.42
N HIS A 22 7.35 10.80 -0.86
CA HIS A 22 7.29 10.42 0.56
C HIS A 22 7.47 8.92 0.80
N TRP A 23 7.61 8.10 -0.25
CA TRP A 23 7.87 6.67 -0.11
C TRP A 23 9.37 6.41 0.04
N GLY A 24 9.75 5.48 0.91
CA GLY A 24 11.14 5.09 1.08
C GLY A 24 11.31 3.78 1.85
N THR A 25 12.56 3.45 2.14
CA THR A 25 12.96 2.31 2.98
C THR A 25 13.20 2.75 4.43
N ASP A 26 13.52 1.79 5.30
CA ASP A 26 13.87 2.09 6.70
C ASP A 26 15.08 3.05 6.81
N GLU A 27 15.95 3.10 5.80
CA GLU A 27 17.14 3.97 5.74
C GLU A 27 16.83 5.41 5.30
N ASP A 28 15.68 5.64 4.66
CA ASP A 28 15.31 6.90 4.01
C ASP A 28 14.52 7.86 4.91
N ALA A 29 14.73 7.80 6.23
CA ALA A 29 14.02 8.68 7.16
C ALA A 29 14.33 10.17 6.88
N PRO A 30 13.33 11.07 6.74
CA PRO A 30 11.90 10.85 6.99
C PRO A 30 11.11 10.35 5.77
N CYS A 31 10.41 9.22 5.91
CA CYS A 31 9.55 8.67 4.85
C CYS A 31 8.37 7.84 5.39
N VAL A 32 7.53 7.36 4.47
CA VAL A 32 6.56 6.29 4.69
C VAL A 32 7.11 5.01 4.08
N VAL A 33 7.19 3.96 4.90
CA VAL A 33 7.63 2.64 4.47
C VAL A 33 6.41 1.77 4.20
N PHE A 34 6.35 1.18 3.00
CA PHE A 34 5.31 0.25 2.58
C PHE A 34 5.89 -1.15 2.41
N GLU A 35 5.32 -2.12 3.12
CA GLU A 35 5.70 -3.53 3.03
C GLU A 35 4.47 -4.40 2.71
N LYS A 36 4.66 -5.42 1.87
CA LYS A 36 3.66 -6.49 1.67
C LYS A 36 4.10 -7.73 2.42
N ARG A 37 3.36 -8.09 3.47
CA ARG A 37 3.64 -9.32 4.24
C ARG A 37 2.72 -10.45 3.77
N PRO A 38 3.22 -11.68 3.62
CA PRO A 38 2.39 -12.81 3.20
C PRO A 38 1.27 -13.06 4.22
N LEU A 39 0.03 -13.17 3.76
CA LEU A 39 -1.07 -13.57 4.62
C LEU A 39 -1.04 -15.09 4.82
N LYS A 40 -1.26 -15.53 6.06
CA LYS A 40 -1.40 -16.94 6.40
C LYS A 40 -2.84 -17.31 6.73
N ASP A 41 -3.26 -18.50 6.34
CA ASP A 41 -4.52 -19.10 6.76
C ASP A 41 -4.45 -19.58 8.24
N PRO A 42 -5.55 -20.06 8.83
CA PRO A 42 -5.54 -20.60 10.19
C PRO A 42 -4.64 -21.82 10.41
N GLU A 43 -4.24 -22.52 9.34
CA GLU A 43 -3.32 -23.67 9.38
C GLU A 43 -1.85 -23.23 9.26
N GLY A 44 -1.60 -21.96 8.94
CA GLY A 44 -0.29 -21.36 8.81
C GLY A 44 0.27 -21.33 7.38
N ASN A 45 -0.49 -21.78 6.37
CA ASN A 45 -0.06 -21.76 4.97
C ASN A 45 -0.18 -20.35 4.38
N VAL A 46 0.76 -19.99 3.50
CA VAL A 46 0.69 -18.70 2.80
C VAL A 46 -0.39 -18.75 1.72
N VAL A 47 -1.27 -17.75 1.72
CA VAL A 47 -2.28 -17.58 0.68
C VAL A 47 -1.67 -16.80 -0.48
N GLU A 48 -1.48 -17.45 -1.62
CA GLU A 48 -0.87 -16.84 -2.81
C GLU A 48 -1.69 -15.64 -3.30
N GLY A 49 -0.99 -14.55 -3.66
CA GLY A 49 -1.62 -13.32 -4.13
C GLY A 49 -2.28 -12.46 -3.04
N LEU A 50 -2.36 -12.94 -1.80
CA LEU A 50 -2.98 -12.20 -0.69
C LEU A 50 -1.94 -11.75 0.34
N TYR A 51 -1.95 -10.44 0.63
CA TYR A 51 -0.94 -9.81 1.47
C TYR A 51 -1.59 -8.91 2.53
N VAL A 52 -0.91 -8.80 3.68
CA VAL A 52 -1.16 -7.74 4.66
C VAL A 52 -0.27 -6.56 4.29
N ALA A 53 -0.89 -5.44 3.93
CA ALA A 53 -0.18 -4.19 3.70
C ALA A 53 0.23 -3.58 5.04
N TRP A 54 1.52 -3.32 5.21
CA TRP A 54 2.10 -2.64 6.36
C TRP A 54 2.55 -1.26 5.91
N VAL A 55 1.94 -0.24 6.49
CA VAL A 55 2.26 1.17 6.22
C VAL A 55 2.78 1.76 7.52
N ARG A 56 4.03 2.19 7.52
CA ARG A 56 4.72 2.68 8.71
C ARG A 56 5.24 4.08 8.47
N LEU A 57 5.03 4.96 9.44
CA LEU A 57 5.68 6.26 9.49
C LEU A 57 7.12 6.06 9.98
N ASN A 58 8.10 6.55 9.21
CA ASN A 58 9.53 6.46 9.51
C ASN A 58 10.11 7.87 9.70
N ASN A 59 9.76 8.52 10.82
CA ASN A 59 10.37 9.79 11.23
C ASN A 59 10.78 9.73 12.72
N PRO A 60 11.78 8.91 13.08
CA PRO A 60 12.17 8.70 14.48
C PRO A 60 12.64 9.99 15.17
N ARG A 61 13.21 10.94 14.43
CA ARG A 61 13.69 12.22 14.97
C ARG A 61 12.57 13.11 15.48
N GLN A 62 11.34 12.92 15.01
CA GLN A 62 10.16 13.66 15.44
C GLN A 62 9.06 12.73 15.96
N TYR A 63 9.42 11.57 16.49
CA TYR A 63 8.48 10.59 17.05
C TYR A 63 7.34 10.22 16.06
N ASN A 64 7.68 10.10 14.78
CA ASN A 64 6.77 9.82 13.65
C ASN A 64 5.76 10.93 13.32
N SER A 65 6.03 12.17 13.73
CA SER A 65 5.24 13.34 13.35
C SER A 65 5.59 13.84 11.93
N TYR A 66 4.64 14.47 11.26
CA TYR A 66 4.82 15.12 9.95
C TYR A 66 4.06 16.44 9.92
N THR A 67 4.63 17.44 9.24
CA THR A 67 3.99 18.72 8.95
C THR A 67 3.53 18.75 7.49
N THR A 68 2.62 19.66 7.16
CA THR A 68 2.11 19.85 5.80
C THR A 68 2.94 20.83 4.96
N GLU A 69 3.99 21.41 5.53
CA GLU A 69 4.94 22.30 4.85
C GLU A 69 5.96 21.53 4.02
#